data_AF-A0A3G1G553-F1
#
_entry.id   AF-A0A3G1G553-F1
#
_cell.length_a   1.000
_cell.length_b   1.000
_cell.length_c   1.000
_cell.angle_alpha   90.00
_cell.angle_beta   90.00
_cell.angle_gamma   90.00
#
_symmetry.space_group_name_H-M   'P 1'
#
loop_
_entity.id
_entity.type
_entity.pdbx_description
1 polymer ?
#
loop_
_entity_poly.entity_id
_entity_poly.type
_entity_poly.pdbx_seq_one_letter_code
_entity_poly.pdbx_strand_id
1 'polypeptide(L)'
;APNKFEALAAHDAIVETHGALKQIAVSLNKIANDIRMMASGPRSGIGEIIIPSNEPGSSIMPGKVNPTQCEAVTMVAAQVIGNDVAISVGGTQGHYELNVFKPVMAANALQSAQLIGDACVSFTDNCVVGVEANDKRIKELVDNSLMLVTALNPHIGYYKAAE
;
A
#
# COMPACT_ATOMS: atom_id res chain seq x y z
N ALA A 1 -5.74 16.80 -29.09
CA ALA A 1 -4.87 15.84 -29.80
C ALA A 1 -4.51 16.32 -31.21
N PRO A 2 -3.24 16.17 -31.64
CA PRO A 2 -2.76 16.41 -33.01
C PRO A 2 -3.43 15.51 -34.06
N ASN A 3 -3.72 14.25 -33.72
CA ASN A 3 -4.53 13.34 -34.54
C ASN A 3 -5.93 13.23 -33.94
N LYS A 4 -6.98 13.56 -34.71
CA LYS A 4 -8.38 13.50 -34.23
C LYS A 4 -8.98 12.09 -34.30
N PHE A 5 -8.52 11.27 -35.25
CA PHE A 5 -9.02 9.92 -35.44
C PHE A 5 -8.61 9.04 -34.25
N GLU A 6 -7.34 9.07 -33.88
CA GLU A 6 -6.82 8.34 -32.71
C GLU A 6 -7.57 8.73 -31.43
N ALA A 7 -7.74 10.04 -31.18
CA ALA A 7 -8.41 10.54 -29.97
C ALA A 7 -9.91 10.19 -29.85
N LEU A 8 -10.55 9.76 -30.94
CA LEU A 8 -11.95 9.30 -30.95
C LEU A 8 -12.04 7.78 -30.93
N ALA A 9 -11.22 7.12 -31.75
CA ALA A 9 -11.20 5.67 -31.97
C ALA A 9 -10.60 4.89 -30.80
N ALA A 10 -9.73 5.51 -30.00
CA ALA A 10 -9.04 4.89 -28.88
C ALA A 10 -8.98 5.83 -27.66
N HIS A 11 -8.64 5.24 -26.51
CA HIS A 11 -8.47 5.94 -25.23
C HIS A 11 -7.20 5.47 -24.52
N ASP A 12 -6.12 5.33 -25.28
CA ASP A 12 -4.85 4.78 -24.82
C ASP A 12 -4.24 5.62 -23.70
N ALA A 13 -4.37 6.96 -23.80
CA ALA A 13 -3.97 7.86 -22.73
C ALA A 13 -4.66 7.57 -21.39
N ILE A 14 -5.93 7.12 -21.39
CA ILE A 14 -6.64 6.74 -20.17
C ILE A 14 -6.12 5.39 -19.64
N VAL A 15 -5.84 4.43 -20.53
CA VAL A 15 -5.25 3.14 -20.15
C VAL A 15 -3.87 3.35 -19.50
N GLU A 16 -3.02 4.16 -20.12
CA GLU A 16 -1.69 4.50 -19.60
C GLU A 16 -1.78 5.23 -18.25
N THR A 17 -2.61 6.27 -18.19
CA THR A 17 -2.78 7.06 -16.95
C THR A 17 -3.28 6.19 -15.81
N HIS A 18 -4.23 5.30 -16.07
CA HIS A 18 -4.73 4.41 -15.03
C HIS A 18 -3.69 3.34 -14.63
N GLY A 19 -2.84 2.90 -15.56
CA GLY A 19 -1.68 2.06 -15.26
C GLY A 19 -0.75 2.69 -14.22
N ALA A 20 -0.55 4.01 -14.27
CA ALA A 20 0.19 4.75 -13.24
C ALA A 20 -0.56 4.78 -11.88
N LEU A 21 -1.89 4.93 -11.88
CA LEU A 21 -2.69 4.84 -10.64
C LEU A 21 -2.62 3.44 -10.01
N LYS A 22 -2.66 2.38 -10.83
CA LYS A 22 -2.43 1.01 -10.35
C LYS A 22 -1.05 0.85 -9.72
N GLN A 23 0.00 1.43 -10.32
CA GLN A 23 1.34 1.38 -9.73
C GLN A 23 1.36 2.02 -8.34
N ILE A 24 0.70 3.17 -8.18
CA ILE A 24 0.55 3.83 -6.88
C ILE A 24 -0.18 2.90 -5.89
N ALA A 25 -1.29 2.27 -6.30
CA ALA A 25 -2.02 1.32 -5.47
C ALA A 25 -1.16 0.14 -5.00
N VAL A 26 -0.30 -0.41 -5.88
CA VAL A 26 0.64 -1.48 -5.53
C VAL A 26 1.64 -0.99 -4.46
N SER A 27 2.20 0.20 -4.63
CA SER A 27 3.13 0.78 -3.66
C SER A 27 2.47 1.06 -2.31
N LEU A 28 1.27 1.66 -2.30
CA LEU A 28 0.50 1.93 -1.09
C LEU A 28 0.13 0.64 -0.35
N ASN A 29 -0.28 -0.40 -1.07
CA ASN A 29 -0.58 -1.70 -0.48
C ASN A 29 0.63 -2.26 0.27
N LYS A 30 1.82 -2.20 -0.32
CA LYS A 30 3.05 -2.65 0.36
C LYS A 30 3.32 -1.85 1.62
N ILE A 31 3.27 -0.51 1.55
CA ILE A 31 3.54 0.37 2.69
C ILE A 31 2.56 0.12 3.85
N ALA A 32 1.26 0.03 3.54
CA ALA A 32 0.24 -0.27 4.54
C ALA A 32 0.42 -1.67 5.15
N ASN A 33 0.85 -2.65 4.36
CA ASN A 33 1.19 -4.00 4.84
C ASN A 33 2.38 -3.99 5.81
N ASP A 34 3.45 -3.27 5.50
CA ASP A 34 4.61 -3.18 6.38
C ASP A 34 4.21 -2.54 7.72
N ILE A 35 3.48 -1.42 7.69
CA ILE A 35 3.05 -0.71 8.90
C ILE A 35 2.18 -1.61 9.78
N ARG A 36 1.16 -2.28 9.23
CA ARG A 36 0.30 -3.17 10.04
C ARG A 36 1.06 -4.37 10.61
N MET A 37 2.06 -4.88 9.89
CA MET A 37 2.88 -6.00 10.38
C MET A 37 3.83 -5.54 11.48
N MET A 38 4.55 -4.43 11.31
CA MET A 38 5.43 -3.87 12.33
C MET A 38 4.64 -3.47 13.60
N ALA A 39 3.39 -3.02 13.46
CA ALA A 39 2.50 -2.68 14.57
C ALA A 39 1.79 -3.87 15.21
N SER A 40 1.91 -5.09 14.66
CA SER A 40 1.20 -6.27 15.17
C SER A 40 1.61 -6.60 16.62
N GLY A 41 0.63 -6.87 17.48
CA GLY A 41 0.88 -7.06 18.91
C GLY A 41 -0.39 -7.01 19.77
N PRO A 42 -0.30 -6.63 21.05
CA PRO A 42 0.87 -6.03 21.72
C PRO A 42 1.89 -7.05 22.27
N ARG A 43 1.57 -8.36 22.29
CA ARG A 43 2.45 -9.39 22.88
C ARG A 43 2.83 -10.53 21.95
N SER A 44 1.96 -10.87 20.99
CA SER A 44 2.12 -12.05 20.11
C SER A 44 2.38 -11.64 18.65
N GLY A 45 3.12 -10.57 18.43
CA GLY A 45 3.45 -10.02 17.10
C GLY A 45 4.87 -9.43 17.05
N ILE A 46 5.13 -8.58 16.06
CA ILE A 46 6.41 -7.90 15.88
C ILE A 46 6.56 -6.76 16.91
N GLY A 47 5.64 -5.79 16.88
CA GLY A 47 5.51 -4.71 17.85
C GLY A 47 6.63 -3.66 17.81
N GLU A 48 7.30 -3.50 16.68
CA GLU A 48 8.39 -2.55 16.48
C GLU A 48 7.92 -1.10 16.42
N ILE A 49 6.69 -0.86 15.95
CA ILE A 49 6.08 0.47 15.94
C ILE A 49 4.76 0.46 16.69
N ILE A 50 4.35 1.63 17.15
CA ILE A 50 3.06 1.90 17.76
C ILE A 50 2.31 2.84 16.82
N ILE A 51 1.04 2.51 16.55
CA ILE A 51 0.16 3.30 15.69
C ILE A 51 -0.95 3.96 16.53
N PRO A 52 -1.54 5.08 16.06
CA PRO A 52 -2.64 5.75 16.74
C PRO A 52 -3.86 4.85 16.94
N SER A 53 -4.57 5.04 18.06
CA SER A 53 -5.85 4.38 18.32
C SER A 53 -6.99 5.34 18.01
N ASN A 54 -7.64 5.18 16.86
CA ASN A 54 -8.71 6.09 16.42
C ASN A 54 -10.10 5.60 16.81
N GLU A 55 -10.31 4.29 16.77
CA GLU A 55 -11.58 3.68 17.14
C GLU A 55 -11.58 3.28 18.62
N PRO A 56 -12.76 3.26 19.28
CA PRO A 56 -12.86 2.76 20.64
C PRO A 56 -12.41 1.29 20.69
N GLY A 57 -11.24 1.07 21.28
CA GLY A 57 -10.82 -0.27 21.67
C GLY A 57 -11.84 -0.86 22.65
N SER A 58 -12.03 -2.18 22.62
CA SER A 58 -12.87 -2.83 23.63
C SER A 58 -12.27 -2.57 25.02
N SER A 59 -13.07 -2.06 25.95
CA SER A 59 -12.62 -1.76 27.33
C SER A 59 -12.07 -2.98 28.07
N ILE A 60 -12.37 -4.20 27.58
CA ILE A 60 -11.84 -5.47 28.09
C ILE A 60 -10.44 -5.82 27.54
N MET A 61 -9.98 -5.16 26.48
CA MET A 61 -8.72 -5.47 25.77
C MET A 61 -7.77 -4.26 25.76
N PRO A 62 -7.13 -3.92 26.89
CA PRO A 62 -6.23 -2.77 26.97
C PRO A 62 -5.01 -2.95 26.05
N GLY A 63 -4.67 -1.89 25.31
CA GLY A 63 -3.53 -1.86 24.39
C GLY A 63 -3.76 -2.58 23.05
N LYS A 64 -4.95 -3.12 22.79
CA LYS A 64 -5.32 -3.64 21.47
C LYS A 64 -5.71 -2.47 20.56
N VAL A 65 -4.94 -2.26 19.51
CA VAL A 65 -5.23 -1.29 18.44
C VAL A 65 -5.28 -2.05 17.12
N ASN A 66 -6.39 -1.92 16.38
CA ASN A 66 -6.49 -2.48 15.04
C ASN A 66 -5.96 -1.46 14.03
N PRO A 67 -5.20 -1.87 13.01
CA PRO A 67 -4.66 -0.97 12.00
C PRO A 67 -5.71 -0.64 10.91
N THR A 68 -6.87 -0.11 11.30
CA THR A 68 -8.05 0.11 10.43
C THR A 68 -7.74 0.97 9.20
N GLN A 69 -6.87 1.97 9.35
CA GLN A 69 -6.43 2.81 8.24
C GLN A 69 -5.56 2.03 7.23
N CYS A 70 -4.73 1.10 7.70
CA CYS A 70 -3.99 0.20 6.81
C CYS A 70 -4.96 -0.75 6.08
N GLU A 71 -5.97 -1.28 6.79
CA GLU A 71 -7.00 -2.13 6.21
C GLU A 71 -7.74 -1.40 5.07
N ALA A 72 -8.18 -0.16 5.31
CA ALA A 72 -8.82 0.69 4.31
C ALA A 72 -7.95 0.92 3.06
N VAL A 73 -6.67 1.27 3.25
CA VAL A 73 -5.73 1.45 2.12
C VAL A 73 -5.58 0.16 1.30
N THR A 74 -5.45 -1.00 1.96
CA THR A 74 -5.31 -2.28 1.24
C THR A 74 -6.59 -2.66 0.47
N MET A 75 -7.78 -2.32 0.98
CA MET A 75 -9.04 -2.50 0.24
C MET A 75 -9.13 -1.58 -0.98
N VAL A 76 -8.75 -0.31 -0.83
CA VAL A 76 -8.69 0.65 -1.94
C VAL A 76 -7.73 0.18 -3.02
N ALA A 77 -6.55 -0.33 -2.64
CA ALA A 77 -5.60 -0.84 -3.61
C ALA A 77 -6.16 -2.01 -4.44
N ALA A 78 -6.88 -2.93 -3.81
CA ALA A 78 -7.57 -4.02 -4.51
C ALA A 78 -8.63 -3.49 -5.49
N GLN A 79 -9.42 -2.49 -5.09
CA GLN A 79 -10.42 -1.86 -5.95
C GLN A 79 -9.78 -1.20 -7.18
N VAL A 80 -8.70 -0.44 -6.98
CA VAL A 80 -7.97 0.21 -8.09
C VAL A 80 -7.42 -0.81 -9.08
N ILE A 81 -6.87 -1.93 -8.60
CA ILE A 81 -6.39 -3.01 -9.48
C ILE A 81 -7.55 -3.60 -10.30
N GLY A 82 -8.72 -3.82 -9.70
CA GLY A 82 -9.91 -4.28 -10.43
C GLY A 82 -10.37 -3.27 -11.49
N ASN A 83 -10.38 -1.99 -11.15
CA ASN A 83 -10.73 -0.90 -12.06
C ASN A 83 -9.77 -0.82 -13.26
N ASP A 84 -8.48 -1.11 -13.04
CA ASP A 84 -7.46 -1.14 -14.11
C ASP A 84 -7.75 -2.22 -15.16
N VAL A 85 -8.21 -3.39 -14.71
CA VAL A 85 -8.64 -4.46 -15.60
C VAL A 85 -9.85 -4.02 -16.42
N ALA A 86 -10.85 -3.41 -15.78
CA ALA A 86 -12.04 -2.91 -16.48
C ALA A 86 -11.68 -1.84 -17.55
N ILE A 87 -10.77 -0.91 -17.23
CA ILE A 87 -10.29 0.11 -18.17
C ILE A 87 -9.49 -0.52 -19.32
N SER A 88 -8.61 -1.47 -19.01
CA SER A 88 -7.82 -2.18 -20.03
C SER A 88 -8.72 -2.91 -21.02
N VAL A 89 -9.75 -3.61 -20.51
CA VAL A 89 -10.77 -4.25 -21.36
C VAL A 89 -11.49 -3.19 -22.19
N GLY A 90 -11.99 -2.10 -21.58
CA GLY A 90 -12.67 -1.02 -22.31
C GLY A 90 -11.83 -0.37 -23.42
N GLY A 91 -10.52 -0.23 -23.20
CA GLY A 91 -9.58 0.28 -24.20
C GLY A 91 -9.52 -0.60 -25.46
N THR A 92 -9.65 -1.92 -25.32
CA THR A 92 -9.59 -2.87 -26.45
C THR A 92 -10.86 -2.90 -27.32
N GLN A 93 -11.98 -2.35 -26.85
CA GLN A 93 -13.29 -2.51 -27.49
C GLN A 93 -13.64 -1.38 -28.49
N GLY A 94 -12.64 -0.63 -28.96
CA GLY A 94 -12.82 0.37 -30.02
C GLY A 94 -13.09 -0.27 -31.38
N HIS A 95 -14.03 0.30 -32.15
CA HIS A 95 -14.33 -0.14 -33.50
C HIS A 95 -14.33 1.05 -34.46
N TYR A 96 -13.51 0.97 -35.51
CA TYR A 96 -13.38 1.99 -36.55
C TYR A 96 -13.13 3.39 -35.96
N GLU A 97 -14.02 4.36 -36.20
CA GLU A 97 -13.80 5.76 -35.83
C GLU A 97 -14.10 6.08 -34.36
N LEU A 98 -14.65 5.15 -33.57
CA LEU A 98 -15.11 5.46 -32.22
C LEU A 98 -15.01 4.29 -31.22
N ASN A 99 -14.33 4.54 -30.10
CA ASN A 99 -14.48 3.71 -28.91
C ASN A 99 -15.71 4.17 -28.11
N VAL A 100 -16.71 3.30 -27.92
CA VAL A 100 -17.97 3.60 -27.23
C VAL A 100 -17.97 3.18 -25.74
N PHE A 101 -16.87 2.65 -25.22
CA PHE A 101 -16.69 2.28 -23.81
C PHE A 101 -16.28 3.47 -22.93
N LYS A 102 -16.36 4.70 -23.45
CA LYS A 102 -15.95 5.94 -22.75
C LYS A 102 -16.54 6.07 -21.33
N PRO A 103 -17.84 5.81 -21.09
CA PRO A 103 -18.42 6.01 -19.76
C PRO A 103 -17.81 5.10 -18.69
N VAL A 104 -17.61 3.81 -18.98
CA VAL A 104 -17.03 2.87 -18.01
C VAL A 104 -15.56 3.16 -17.75
N MET A 105 -14.81 3.56 -18.78
CA MET A 105 -13.40 3.94 -18.62
C MET A 105 -13.26 5.20 -17.75
N ALA A 106 -14.06 6.23 -18.03
CA ALA A 106 -14.03 7.48 -17.26
C ALA A 106 -14.48 7.28 -15.81
N ALA A 107 -15.55 6.52 -15.57
CA ALA A 107 -16.06 6.27 -14.23
C ALA A 107 -15.03 5.55 -13.35
N ASN A 108 -14.39 4.51 -13.87
CA ASN A 108 -13.34 3.77 -13.14
C ASN A 108 -12.11 4.65 -12.89
N ALA A 109 -11.70 5.47 -13.87
CA ALA A 109 -10.53 6.33 -13.72
C ALA A 109 -10.74 7.40 -12.63
N LEU A 110 -11.91 8.05 -12.63
CA LEU A 110 -12.27 9.04 -11.63
C LEU A 110 -12.42 8.41 -10.23
N GLN A 111 -13.09 7.25 -10.14
CA GLN A 111 -13.24 6.54 -8.88
C GLN A 111 -11.88 6.15 -8.29
N SER A 112 -10.97 5.58 -9.09
CA SER A 112 -9.65 5.19 -8.62
C SER A 112 -8.85 6.39 -8.13
N ALA A 113 -8.85 7.51 -8.87
CA ALA A 113 -8.15 8.73 -8.46
C ALA A 113 -8.70 9.29 -7.14
N GLN A 114 -10.03 9.32 -6.99
CA GLN A 114 -10.68 9.79 -5.77
C GLN A 114 -10.38 8.88 -4.57
N LEU A 115 -10.56 7.57 -4.71
CA LEU A 115 -10.30 6.61 -3.62
C LEU A 115 -8.84 6.67 -3.16
N ILE A 116 -7.87 6.78 -4.08
CA ILE A 116 -6.47 6.94 -3.72
C ILE A 116 -6.25 8.24 -2.95
N GLY A 117 -6.79 9.36 -3.44
CA GLY A 117 -6.67 10.65 -2.78
C GLY A 117 -7.21 10.64 -1.36
N ASP A 118 -8.46 10.18 -1.20
CA ASP A 118 -9.16 10.11 0.08
C ASP A 118 -8.44 9.16 1.06
N ALA A 119 -8.00 7.98 0.57
CA ALA A 119 -7.27 7.02 1.39
C ALA A 119 -5.89 7.55 1.83
N CYS A 120 -5.15 8.24 0.96
CA CYS A 120 -3.87 8.83 1.32
C CYS A 120 -4.00 9.91 2.38
N VAL A 121 -5.00 10.80 2.27
CA VAL A 121 -5.26 11.84 3.28
C VAL A 121 -5.66 11.18 4.60
N SER A 122 -6.65 10.28 4.59
CA SER A 122 -7.11 9.59 5.80
C SER A 122 -6.00 8.78 6.47
N PHE A 123 -5.19 8.06 5.68
CA PHE A 123 -4.08 7.26 6.19
C PHE A 123 -2.97 8.14 6.78
N THR A 124 -2.71 9.29 6.17
CA THR A 124 -1.73 10.25 6.68
C THR A 124 -2.18 10.78 8.04
N ASP A 125 -3.37 11.37 8.09
CA ASP A 125 -3.86 12.10 9.25
C ASP A 125 -4.17 11.18 10.43
N ASN A 126 -4.68 9.98 10.17
CA ASN A 126 -5.15 9.06 11.21
C ASN A 126 -4.18 7.90 11.48
N CYS A 127 -3.04 7.80 10.80
CA CYS A 127 -2.07 6.73 11.08
C CYS A 127 -0.64 7.25 11.00
N VAL A 128 -0.18 7.67 9.81
CA VAL A 128 1.25 7.91 9.53
C VAL A 128 1.84 8.98 10.45
N VAL A 129 1.14 10.10 10.65
CA VAL A 129 1.66 11.23 11.44
C VAL A 129 1.85 10.89 12.93
N GLY A 130 1.18 9.86 13.43
CA GLY A 130 1.26 9.44 14.84
C GLY A 130 1.98 8.11 15.05
N VAL A 131 2.73 7.62 14.04
CA VAL A 131 3.57 6.43 14.20
C VAL A 131 4.74 6.76 15.12
N GLU A 132 4.93 5.94 16.16
CA GLU A 132 6.06 6.02 17.08
C GLU A 132 6.86 4.72 17.07
N ALA A 133 8.18 4.81 17.26
CA ALA A 133 9.04 3.64 17.42
C ALA A 133 8.90 3.05 18.83
N ASN A 134 8.83 1.73 18.93
CA ASN A 134 8.94 1.03 20.21
C ASN A 134 10.42 0.67 20.46
N ASP A 135 11.22 1.66 20.85
CA ASP A 135 12.67 1.53 21.00
C ASP A 135 13.08 0.34 21.87
N LYS A 136 12.31 0.08 22.94
CA LYS A 136 12.55 -1.06 23.83
C LYS A 136 12.41 -2.40 23.09
N ARG A 137 11.35 -2.55 22.31
CA ARG A 137 11.09 -3.78 21.54
C ARG A 137 12.09 -3.93 20.39
N ILE A 138 12.39 -2.85 19.68
CA ILE A 138 13.39 -2.85 18.60
C ILE A 138 14.75 -3.29 19.16
N LYS A 139 15.18 -2.73 20.30
CA LYS A 139 16.44 -3.11 20.94
C LYS A 139 16.46 -4.58 21.35
N GLU A 140 15.37 -5.08 21.94
CA GLU A 140 15.22 -6.49 22.30
C GLU A 140 15.37 -7.41 21.07
N LEU A 141 14.75 -7.07 19.94
CA LEU A 141 14.82 -7.88 18.72
C LEU A 141 16.23 -7.86 18.10
N VAL A 142 16.89 -6.70 18.08
CA VAL A 142 18.26 -6.57 17.58
C VAL A 142 19.24 -7.38 18.42
N ASP A 143 19.15 -7.29 19.75
CA ASP A 143 20.04 -8.00 20.68
C ASP A 143 19.88 -9.52 20.62
N ASN A 144 18.68 -10.00 20.31
CA ASN A 144 18.40 -11.43 20.16
C ASN A 144 18.68 -11.96 18.74
N SER A 145 19.09 -11.11 17.80
CA SER A 145 19.32 -11.50 16.42
C SER A 145 20.70 -12.14 16.23
N LEU A 146 20.73 -13.33 15.65
CA LEU A 146 21.96 -14.00 15.23
C LEU A 146 22.65 -13.29 14.04
N MET A 147 21.96 -12.38 13.35
CA MET A 147 22.50 -11.77 12.12
C MET A 147 23.65 -10.79 12.37
N LEU A 148 23.75 -10.26 13.59
CA LEU A 148 24.86 -9.37 14.01
C LEU A 148 26.22 -10.08 13.94
N VAL A 149 26.23 -11.41 13.95
CA VAL A 149 27.45 -12.22 13.85
C VAL A 149 28.26 -11.92 12.58
N THR A 150 27.60 -11.49 11.51
CA THR A 150 28.27 -11.11 10.25
C THR A 150 29.23 -9.91 10.42
N ALA A 151 28.96 -9.02 11.38
CA ALA A 151 29.87 -7.93 11.73
C ALA A 151 31.19 -8.43 12.33
N LEU A 152 31.23 -9.67 12.85
CA LEU A 152 32.44 -10.28 13.41
C LEU A 152 33.35 -10.90 12.35
N ASN A 153 32.84 -11.21 11.15
CA ASN A 153 33.60 -11.87 10.08
C ASN A 153 34.96 -11.21 9.77
N PRO A 154 35.08 -9.87 9.66
CA PRO A 154 36.37 -9.21 9.39
C PRO A 154 37.37 -9.29 10.56
N HIS A 155 36.90 -9.62 11.77
CA HIS A 155 37.72 -9.58 12.99
C HIS A 155 38.17 -10.97 13.45
N ILE A 156 37.28 -11.97 13.35
CA ILE A 156 37.55 -13.33 13.85
C ILE A 156 37.55 -14.39 12.74
N GLY A 157 37.18 -13.99 11.51
CA GLY A 157 37.05 -14.90 10.37
C GLY A 157 35.72 -15.64 10.36
N TYR A 158 35.29 -16.05 9.16
CA TYR A 158 33.99 -16.67 8.92
C TYR A 158 33.73 -17.91 9.79
N TYR A 159 34.71 -18.82 9.88
CA TYR A 159 34.53 -20.07 10.63
C TYR A 159 34.32 -19.85 12.13
N LYS A 160 35.03 -18.89 12.74
CA LYS A 160 34.86 -18.58 14.16
C LYS A 160 33.58 -17.79 14.45
N ALA A 161 33.07 -17.05 13.47
CA ALA A 161 31.79 -16.36 13.59
C ALA A 161 30.61 -17.33 13.45
N ALA A 162 30.77 -18.44 12.71
CA ALA A 162 29.70 -19.42 12.53
C ALA A 162 29.59 -20.46 13.67
N GLU A 163 30.60 -20.57 14.54
CA GLU A 163 30.61 -21.43 15.75
C GLU A 163 29.76 -20.84 16.87
#